data_AF-A0A9X8VHM0-F1
#
_entry.id   AF-A0A9X8VHM0-F1
#
_cell.length_a   1.000
_cell.length_b   1.000
_cell.length_c   1.000
_cell.angle_alpha   90.00
_cell.angle_beta   90.00
_cell.angle_gamma   90.00
#
_symmetry.space_group_name_H-M   'P 1'
#
loop_
_entity.id
_entity.type
_entity.pdbx_description
1 polymer ?
#
loop_
_entity_poly.entity_id
_entity_poly.type
_entity_poly.pdbx_seq_one_letter_code
_entity_poly.pdbx_strand_id
1 'polypeptide(L)'
;ALVCVLWVLYGYSLAFSEGNAVFGGFETAMLKGIGIDSVTGSISQMIHVAFQASFACITVALVVGGFAERIRFSAVLIFAILWFTLSYLPIAHMVWGGGYLAADGALDFAGGTVVHINAAS
;
A
#
# COMPACT_ATOMS: atom_id res chain seq x y z
N ALA A 1 -4.67 -12.52 3.08
CA ALA A 1 -3.61 -13.45 2.62
C ALA A 1 -2.91 -12.92 1.37
N LEU A 2 -3.58 -12.87 0.21
CA LEU A 2 -3.00 -12.38 -1.05
C LEU A 2 -2.29 -11.03 -0.88
N VAL A 3 -2.98 -10.03 -0.32
CA VAL A 3 -2.44 -8.68 -0.13
C VAL A 3 -1.19 -8.67 0.76
N CYS A 4 -1.16 -9.46 1.85
CA CYS A 4 0.02 -9.56 2.70
C CYS A 4 1.24 -10.09 1.93
N VAL A 5 1.03 -11.08 1.04
CA VAL A 5 2.10 -11.64 0.21
C VAL A 5 2.57 -10.60 -0.81
N LEU A 6 1.67 -9.94 -1.53
CA LEU A 6 2.02 -8.90 -2.49
C LEU A 6 2.73 -7.71 -1.81
N TRP A 7 2.31 -7.36 -0.59
CA TRP A 7 2.91 -6.30 0.22
C TRP A 7 4.39 -6.57 0.49
N VAL A 8 4.71 -7.78 0.96
CA VAL A 8 6.10 -8.18 1.21
C VAL A 8 6.88 -8.31 -0.08
N LEU A 9 6.30 -8.90 -1.14
CA LEU A 9 7.00 -9.11 -2.41
C LEU A 9 7.45 -7.80 -3.06
N TYR A 10 6.56 -6.81 -3.15
CA TYR A 10 6.88 -5.53 -3.79
C TYR A 10 6.08 -4.34 -3.28
N GLY A 11 4.94 -4.55 -2.63
CA GLY A 11 4.03 -3.46 -2.26
C GLY A 11 4.65 -2.45 -1.32
N TYR A 12 5.36 -2.90 -0.30
CA TYR A 12 6.06 -1.98 0.61
C TYR A 12 7.10 -1.13 -0.14
N SER A 13 7.86 -1.75 -1.05
CA SER A 13 8.87 -1.07 -1.86
C SER A 13 8.24 0.01 -2.74
N LEU A 14 7.19 -0.33 -3.51
CA LEU A 14 6.52 0.64 -4.38
C LEU A 14 5.76 1.73 -3.61
N ALA A 15 5.41 1.50 -2.35
CA ALA A 15 4.76 2.51 -1.52
C ALA A 15 5.77 3.45 -0.82
N PHE A 16 6.92 2.94 -0.37
CA PHE A 16 7.80 3.66 0.57
C PHE A 16 9.27 3.76 0.18
N SER A 17 9.73 3.09 -0.88
CA SER A 17 11.06 3.35 -1.44
C SER A 17 11.08 4.62 -2.27
N GLU A 18 12.26 5.20 -2.44
CA GLU A 18 12.46 6.34 -3.33
C GLU A 18 12.05 5.98 -4.77
N GLY A 19 11.41 6.91 -5.45
CA GLY A 19 10.87 6.71 -6.79
C GLY A 19 10.49 8.02 -7.45
N ASN A 20 9.34 8.03 -8.12
CA ASN A 20 8.78 9.21 -8.77
C ASN A 20 7.58 9.76 -7.99
N ALA A 21 6.92 10.78 -8.53
CA ALA A 21 5.81 11.43 -7.84
C ALA A 21 4.59 10.50 -7.57
N VAL A 22 4.47 9.36 -8.25
CA VAL A 22 3.31 8.46 -8.20
C VAL A 22 3.66 7.07 -7.65
N PHE A 23 4.85 6.53 -7.93
CA PHE A 23 5.30 5.23 -7.45
C PHE A 23 6.70 5.31 -6.87
N GLY A 24 6.94 4.53 -5.81
CA GLY A 24 8.27 4.22 -5.31
C GLY A 24 9.05 3.28 -6.24
N GLY A 25 10.23 2.88 -5.78
CA GLY A 25 11.13 1.97 -6.49
C GLY A 25 10.99 0.50 -6.07
N PHE A 26 11.85 -0.35 -6.64
CA PHE A 26 11.97 -1.78 -6.30
C PHE A 26 13.17 -2.09 -5.39
N GLU A 27 13.76 -1.07 -4.77
CA GLU A 27 14.99 -1.20 -3.98
C GLU A 27 14.82 -2.08 -2.75
N THR A 28 13.65 -2.01 -2.11
CA THR A 28 13.30 -2.82 -0.94
C THR A 28 12.33 -3.95 -1.29
N ALA A 29 12.30 -4.40 -2.54
CA ALA A 29 11.51 -5.56 -2.94
C ALA A 29 11.89 -6.78 -2.08
N MET A 30 10.88 -7.56 -1.67
CA MET A 30 11.03 -8.64 -0.69
C MET A 30 11.64 -8.20 0.65
N LEU A 31 11.50 -6.91 1.00
CA LEU A 31 12.10 -6.28 2.18
C LEU A 31 13.64 -6.36 2.18
N LYS A 32 14.24 -6.50 1.00
CA LYS A 32 15.69 -6.55 0.84
C LYS A 32 16.32 -5.27 1.39
N GLY A 33 17.39 -5.44 2.18
CA GLY A 33 18.12 -4.31 2.77
C GLY A 33 17.49 -3.75 4.05
N ILE A 34 16.33 -4.25 4.49
CA ILE A 34 15.73 -3.88 5.77
C ILE A 34 16.20 -4.88 6.83
N GLY A 35 17.14 -4.46 7.67
CA GLY A 35 17.62 -5.22 8.81
C GLY A 35 16.69 -5.12 10.01
N ILE A 36 16.94 -5.93 11.03
CA ILE A 36 16.19 -5.87 12.30
C ILE A 36 16.40 -4.54 13.03
N ASP A 37 17.59 -3.96 12.86
CA ASP A 37 18.02 -2.68 13.45
C ASP A 37 17.65 -1.48 12.57
N SER A 38 17.02 -1.68 11.42
CA SER A 38 16.57 -0.59 10.55
C SER A 38 15.43 0.17 11.24
N VAL A 39 15.48 1.51 11.18
CA VAL A 39 14.54 2.41 11.85
C VAL A 39 13.88 3.33 10.82
N THR A 40 12.58 3.55 10.96
CA THR A 40 11.82 4.56 10.22
C THR A 40 11.18 5.50 11.24
N GLY A 41 11.58 6.78 11.22
CA GLY A 41 11.18 7.73 12.25
C GLY A 41 11.71 7.32 13.62
N SER A 42 10.81 6.95 14.54
CA SER A 42 11.12 6.53 15.91
C SER A 42 10.87 5.04 16.18
N ILE A 43 10.52 4.25 15.16
CA ILE A 43 10.17 2.83 15.31
C ILE A 43 11.00 1.95 14.37
N SER A 44 11.08 0.65 14.67
CA SER A 44 11.69 -0.33 13.76
C SER A 44 10.96 -0.34 12.42
N GLN A 45 11.72 -0.35 11.33
CA GLN A 45 11.20 -0.35 9.97
C GLN A 45 10.35 -1.59 9.69
N MET A 46 10.66 -2.74 10.30
CA MET A 46 9.81 -3.95 10.20
C MET A 46 8.43 -3.76 10.84
N ILE A 47 8.35 -2.98 11.93
CA ILE A 47 7.06 -2.61 12.53
C ILE A 47 6.30 -1.70 11.57
N HIS A 48 6.98 -0.74 10.93
CA HIS A 48 6.37 0.12 9.90
C HIS A 48 5.82 -0.70 8.73
N VAL A 49 6.58 -1.70 8.23
CA VAL A 49 6.14 -2.62 7.17
C VAL A 49 4.84 -3.32 7.57
N ALA A 50 4.79 -3.92 8.77
CA ALA A 50 3.63 -4.66 9.25
C ALA A 50 2.42 -3.74 9.50
N PHE A 51 2.66 -2.56 10.07
CA PHE A 51 1.61 -1.57 10.30
C PHE A 51 0.96 -1.14 8.99
N GLN A 52 1.75 -0.76 7.99
CA GLN A 52 1.23 -0.34 6.67
C GLN A 52 0.58 -1.50 5.89
N ALA A 53 1.06 -2.74 6.09
CA ALA A 53 0.40 -3.93 5.53
C ALA A 53 -1.06 -4.07 6.00
N SER A 54 -1.35 -3.67 7.25
CA SER A 54 -2.71 -3.75 7.78
C SER A 54 -3.67 -2.78 7.08
N PHE A 55 -3.21 -1.55 6.76
CA PHE A 55 -3.96 -0.57 5.97
C PHE A 55 -4.25 -1.09 4.55
N ALA A 56 -3.24 -1.70 3.92
CA ALA A 56 -3.43 -2.32 2.61
C ALA A 56 -4.49 -3.43 2.64
N CYS A 57 -4.41 -4.29 3.66
CA CYS A 57 -5.34 -5.40 3.81
C CYS A 57 -6.78 -4.94 4.04
N ILE A 58 -7.01 -3.98 4.94
CA ILE A 58 -8.37 -3.50 5.22
C ILE A 58 -8.95 -2.77 4.01
N THR A 59 -8.14 -1.98 3.28
CA THR A 59 -8.61 -1.25 2.10
C THR A 59 -9.10 -2.20 1.00
N VAL A 60 -8.28 -3.20 0.64
CA VAL A 60 -8.69 -4.19 -0.36
C VAL A 60 -9.88 -5.02 0.11
N ALA A 61 -9.95 -5.34 1.41
CA ALA A 61 -11.09 -6.07 1.97
C ALA A 61 -12.40 -5.27 1.88
N LEU A 62 -12.37 -3.96 2.07
CA LEU A 62 -13.55 -3.08 1.90
C LEU A 62 -14.03 -3.07 0.45
N VAL A 63 -13.10 -2.89 -0.50
CA VAL A 63 -13.42 -2.88 -1.94
C VAL A 63 -14.03 -4.21 -2.36
N VAL A 64 -13.34 -5.32 -2.06
CA VAL A 64 -13.81 -6.67 -2.40
C VAL A 64 -15.14 -6.98 -1.72
N GLY A 65 -15.30 -6.60 -0.45
CA GLY A 65 -16.55 -6.80 0.30
C GLY A 65 -17.77 -6.16 -0.35
N GLY A 66 -17.60 -5.07 -1.11
CA GLY A 66 -18.69 -4.37 -1.78
C GLY A 66 -19.32 -5.12 -2.97
N PHE A 67 -18.60 -6.05 -3.59
CA PHE A 67 -19.09 -6.76 -4.78
C PHE A 67 -18.86 -8.28 -4.75
N ALA A 68 -18.15 -8.82 -3.75
CA ALA A 68 -17.76 -10.23 -3.68
C ALA A 68 -18.93 -11.21 -3.84
N GLU A 69 -20.12 -10.87 -3.35
CA GLU A 69 -21.31 -11.73 -3.41
C GLU A 69 -21.83 -11.99 -4.84
N ARG A 70 -21.40 -11.18 -5.83
CA ARG A 70 -21.93 -11.21 -7.20
C ARG A 70 -20.91 -11.61 -8.26
N ILE A 71 -19.70 -12.01 -7.86
CA ILE A 71 -18.63 -12.34 -8.80
C ILE A 71 -17.90 -13.64 -8.47
N ARG A 72 -17.26 -14.21 -9.48
CA ARG A 72 -16.46 -15.43 -9.34
C ARG A 72 -15.20 -15.14 -8.52
N PHE A 73 -14.82 -16.08 -7.66
CA PHE A 73 -13.63 -15.94 -6.81
C PHE A 73 -12.33 -15.66 -7.60
N SER A 74 -12.14 -16.28 -8.76
CA SER A 74 -10.98 -15.98 -9.63
C SER A 74 -10.96 -14.53 -10.11
N ALA A 75 -12.13 -13.95 -10.41
CA ALA A 75 -12.25 -12.54 -10.78
C ALA A 75 -11.93 -11.62 -9.59
N VAL A 76 -12.36 -12.00 -8.36
CA VAL A 76 -11.99 -11.28 -7.12
C VAL A 76 -10.47 -11.20 -6.97
N LEU A 77 -9.76 -12.31 -7.17
CA LEU A 77 -8.30 -12.35 -7.01
C LEU A 77 -7.59 -11.48 -8.04
N ILE A 78 -7.97 -11.56 -9.31
CA ILE A 78 -7.38 -10.76 -10.38
C ILE A 78 -7.62 -9.27 -10.11
N PHE A 79 -8.87 -8.92 -9.77
CA PHE A 79 -9.22 -7.56 -9.41
C PHE A 79 -8.39 -7.07 -8.21
N ALA A 80 -8.30 -7.87 -7.14
CA ALA A 80 -7.55 -7.49 -5.94
C ALA A 80 -6.07 -7.24 -6.24
N ILE A 81 -5.44 -8.04 -7.12
CA ILE A 81 -4.06 -7.79 -7.58
C ILE A 81 -3.98 -6.44 -8.30
N LEU A 82 -4.80 -6.26 -9.35
CA LEU A 82 -4.74 -5.05 -10.18
C LEU A 82 -5.04 -3.78 -9.39
N TRP A 83 -6.08 -3.81 -8.58
CA TRP A 83 -6.52 -2.67 -7.78
C TRP A 83 -5.50 -2.33 -6.69
N PHE A 84 -4.95 -3.35 -6.01
CA PHE A 84 -3.86 -3.16 -5.06
C PHE A 84 -2.64 -2.49 -5.74
N THR A 85 -2.19 -3.02 -6.88
CA THR A 85 -0.97 -2.52 -7.53
C THR A 85 -1.15 -1.15 -8.18
N LEU A 86 -2.30 -0.89 -8.81
CA LEU A 86 -2.51 0.30 -9.66
C LEU A 86 -3.31 1.41 -8.99
N SER A 87 -4.04 1.12 -7.90
CA SER A 87 -4.78 2.14 -7.15
C SER A 87 -4.16 2.37 -5.77
N TYR A 88 -4.10 1.32 -4.95
CA TYR A 88 -3.63 1.46 -3.57
C TYR A 88 -2.17 1.91 -3.49
N LEU A 89 -1.24 1.25 -4.20
CA LEU A 89 0.19 1.59 -4.11
C LEU A 89 0.50 3.02 -4.58
N PRO A 90 -0.04 3.51 -5.72
CA PRO A 90 0.15 4.90 -6.12
C PRO A 90 -0.32 5.90 -5.09
N ILE A 91 -1.53 5.71 -4.56
CA ILE A 91 -2.11 6.66 -3.62
C ILE A 91 -1.34 6.62 -2.30
N ALA A 92 -0.94 5.44 -1.83
CA ALA A 92 -0.08 5.31 -0.65
C ALA A 92 1.27 6.02 -0.86
N HIS A 93 1.90 5.89 -2.03
CA HIS A 93 3.16 6.58 -2.30
C HIS A 93 3.00 8.10 -2.41
N MET A 94 1.98 8.55 -3.14
CA MET A 94 1.68 9.97 -3.31
C MET A 94 1.46 10.68 -1.98
N VAL A 95 0.78 10.03 -1.03
CA VAL A 95 0.38 10.64 0.25
C VAL A 95 1.38 10.38 1.38
N TRP A 96 1.87 9.14 1.51
CA TRP A 96 2.70 8.71 2.64
C TRP A 96 4.15 8.38 2.26
N GLY A 97 4.41 8.09 0.99
CA GLY A 97 5.74 7.73 0.48
C GLY A 97 6.61 8.92 0.05
N GLY A 98 6.15 10.15 0.26
CA GLY A 98 6.87 11.35 -0.18
C GLY A 98 6.64 11.72 -1.66
N GLY A 99 5.60 11.16 -2.30
CA GLY A 99 5.22 11.49 -3.67
C GLY A 99 4.48 12.84 -3.80
N TYR A 100 3.72 12.96 -4.88
CA TYR A 100 3.12 14.22 -5.34
C TYR A 100 2.29 14.94 -4.27
N LEU A 101 1.38 14.23 -3.60
CA LEU A 101 0.43 14.84 -2.66
C LEU A 101 1.11 15.24 -1.34
N ALA A 102 2.12 14.49 -0.91
CA ALA A 102 2.96 14.86 0.21
C ALA A 102 3.74 16.16 -0.10
N ALA A 103 4.25 16.31 -1.32
CA ALA A 103 4.94 17.52 -1.76
C ALA A 103 4.01 18.74 -1.89
N ASP A 104 2.75 18.52 -2.26
CA ASP A 104 1.70 19.56 -2.35
C ASP A 104 1.09 19.93 -0.97
N GLY A 105 1.60 19.34 0.12
CA GLY A 105 1.19 19.66 1.49
C GLY A 105 -0.13 19.01 1.93
N ALA A 106 -0.56 17.93 1.28
CA ALA A 106 -1.76 17.21 1.66
C ALA A 106 -1.67 16.67 3.10
N LEU A 107 -2.64 17.02 3.94
CA LEU A 107 -2.74 16.55 5.32
C LEU A 107 -3.65 15.33 5.40
N ASP A 108 -3.08 14.13 5.23
CA ASP A 108 -3.78 12.86 5.43
C ASP A 108 -3.05 11.98 6.46
N PHE A 109 -3.46 12.15 7.71
CA PHE A 109 -2.79 11.57 8.88
C PHE A 109 -3.02 10.06 9.04
N ALA A 110 -4.13 9.53 8.53
CA ALA A 110 -4.56 8.15 8.80
C ALA A 110 -5.26 7.44 7.62
N GLY A 111 -5.31 8.05 6.44
CA GLY A 111 -5.78 7.39 5.21
C GLY A 111 -7.19 7.79 4.79
N GLY A 112 -7.61 9.03 5.06
CA GLY A 112 -8.85 9.58 4.52
C GLY A 112 -8.92 9.42 3.00
N THR A 113 -7.81 9.69 2.31
CA THR A 113 -7.69 9.55 0.85
C THR A 113 -7.22 8.14 0.48
N VAL A 114 -6.15 7.66 1.14
CA VAL A 114 -5.50 6.39 0.79
C VAL A 114 -6.40 5.17 1.00
N VAL A 115 -7.26 5.22 2.01
CA VAL A 115 -8.13 4.10 2.42
C VAL A 115 -9.59 4.38 2.12
N HIS A 116 -10.16 5.45 2.65
CA HIS A 116 -11.62 5.62 2.62
C HIS A 116 -12.15 6.09 1.26
N ILE A 117 -11.55 7.14 0.68
CA ILE A 117 -11.96 7.62 -0.64
C ILE A 117 -11.58 6.61 -1.73
N ASN A 118 -10.37 6.06 -1.66
CA ASN A 118 -9.90 5.07 -2.62
C ASN A 118 -10.78 3.80 -2.60
N ALA A 119 -11.16 3.30 -1.41
CA ALA A 119 -12.03 2.13 -1.35
C ALA A 119 -13.47 2.38 -1.86
N ALA A 120 -13.89 3.65 -1.94
CA ALA A 120 -15.21 4.05 -2.43
C ALA A 120 -15.27 4.26 -3.95
N SER A 121 -14.13 4.29 -4.64
CA SER A 121 -13.99 4.41 -6.10
C SER A 121 -13.80 3.06 -6.78
#